data_AF-A0A6J0VM83-F1
#
_entry.id   AF-A0A6J0VM83-F1
#
_cell.length_a   1.000
_cell.length_b   1.000
_cell.length_c   1.000
_cell.angle_alpha   90.00
_cell.angle_beta   90.00
_cell.angle_gamma   90.00
#
_symmetry.space_group_name_H-M   'P 1'
#
loop_
_entity.id
_entity.type
_entity.pdbx_description
1 polymer ?
#
loop_
_entity_poly.entity_id
_entity_poly.type
_entity_poly.pdbx_seq_one_letter_code
_entity_poly.pdbx_strand_id
1 'polypeptide(L)'
;MAHVFILSVSYLLLLLVMSNLLLCQGNVCPSCGPDVFGVPLKFLRKTFSRVSRLSYDMHNLSTIMFNEFDEKYSQSIPEYINATNNCHTNSIHAPEEREKAQQMNNEDLTKWILILQFLWNGPLHALVHGLRIEKDFSDTILSSARENLKTLFKLQTILKRRFSQIVDPVRLKLTKNRIYWSGYRSLVSSNGYMHHSAFYNLFKCLSRDSRKVDMYSKILACRISDEC
;
A
#
# COMPACT_ATOMS: atom_id res chain seq x y z
N MET A 1 -26.12 -40.90 35.08
CA MET A 1 -26.51 -39.50 34.78
C MET A 1 -25.51 -38.76 33.89
N ALA A 2 -24.19 -38.82 34.12
CA ALA A 2 -23.20 -38.09 33.30
C ALA A 2 -23.19 -38.44 31.80
N HIS A 3 -23.39 -39.71 31.42
CA HIS A 3 -23.44 -40.13 30.01
C HIS A 3 -24.62 -39.54 29.22
N VAL A 4 -25.74 -39.25 29.89
CA VAL A 4 -26.94 -38.67 29.26
C VAL A 4 -26.71 -37.17 28.96
N PHE A 5 -25.99 -36.46 29.84
CA PHE A 5 -25.62 -35.06 29.63
C PHE A 5 -24.60 -34.89 28.49
N ILE A 6 -23.65 -35.80 28.32
CA ILE A 6 -22.66 -35.72 27.23
C ILE A 6 -23.33 -35.91 25.86
N LEU A 7 -24.28 -36.84 25.76
CA LEU A 7 -25.05 -37.08 24.54
C LEU A 7 -25.94 -35.89 24.19
N SER A 8 -26.57 -35.23 25.18
CA SER A 8 -27.42 -34.05 24.93
C SER A 8 -26.63 -32.85 24.45
N VAL A 9 -25.42 -32.61 24.98
CA VAL A 9 -24.53 -31.52 24.56
C VAL A 9 -24.03 -31.74 23.13
N SER A 10 -23.64 -32.98 22.79
CA SER A 10 -23.21 -33.36 21.44
C SER A 10 -24.33 -33.18 20.40
N TYR A 11 -25.56 -33.58 20.75
CA TYR A 11 -26.73 -33.43 19.89
C TYR A 11 -27.11 -31.96 19.66
N LEU A 12 -27.02 -31.12 20.71
CA LEU A 12 -27.27 -29.69 20.59
C LEU A 12 -26.23 -28.99 19.69
N LEU A 13 -24.96 -29.38 19.79
CA LEU A 13 -23.87 -28.91 18.94
C LEU A 13 -24.07 -29.31 17.48
N LEU A 14 -24.44 -30.57 17.22
CA LEU A 14 -24.78 -31.06 15.89
C LEU A 14 -25.98 -30.30 15.28
N LEU A 15 -27.03 -30.05 16.08
CA LEU A 15 -28.19 -29.26 15.64
C LEU A 15 -27.83 -27.80 15.34
N LEU A 16 -26.94 -27.19 16.13
CA LEU A 16 -26.42 -25.84 15.87
C LEU A 16 -25.61 -25.78 14.58
N VAL A 17 -24.75 -26.76 14.32
CA VAL A 17 -23.95 -26.85 13.08
C VAL A 17 -24.84 -27.07 11.86
N MET A 18 -25.83 -27.96 11.96
CA MET A 18 -26.76 -28.23 10.86
C MET A 18 -27.71 -27.06 10.59
N SER A 19 -28.16 -26.36 11.64
CA SER A 19 -28.95 -25.13 11.50
C SER A 19 -28.18 -24.03 10.75
N ASN A 20 -26.88 -23.86 11.05
CA ASN A 20 -26.02 -22.91 10.33
C ASN A 20 -25.78 -23.31 8.87
N LEU A 21 -25.73 -24.60 8.55
CA LEU A 21 -25.65 -25.08 7.16
C LEU A 21 -26.96 -24.86 6.39
N LEU A 22 -28.11 -25.12 7.02
CA LEU A 22 -29.42 -25.06 6.40
C LEU A 22 -29.95 -23.63 6.19
N LEU A 23 -29.53 -22.67 7.03
CA LEU A 23 -29.84 -21.24 6.87
C LEU A 23 -29.15 -20.62 5.64
N CYS A 24 -28.09 -21.24 5.10
CA CYS A 24 -27.46 -20.86 3.84
C CYS A 24 -28.12 -21.59 2.66
N GLN A 25 -29.41 -21.34 2.47
CA GLN A 25 -30.23 -21.99 1.44
C GLN A 25 -29.94 -21.39 0.04
N GLY A 26 -28.81 -21.79 -0.57
CA GLY A 26 -28.53 -21.59 -1.99
C GLY A 26 -28.14 -20.18 -2.46
N ASN A 27 -28.02 -19.20 -1.56
CA ASN A 27 -27.46 -17.87 -1.85
C ASN A 27 -26.16 -17.62 -1.07
N VAL A 28 -25.33 -16.70 -1.57
CA VAL A 28 -24.09 -16.25 -0.90
C VAL A 28 -24.42 -15.83 0.53
N CYS A 29 -24.04 -16.67 1.49
CA CYS A 29 -24.24 -16.39 2.90
C CYS A 29 -23.39 -15.16 3.26
N PRO A 30 -23.95 -14.07 3.84
CA PRO A 30 -23.16 -12.98 4.36
C PRO A 30 -22.36 -13.47 5.57
N SER A 31 -21.19 -14.02 5.30
CA SER A 31 -20.08 -14.30 6.22
C SER A 31 -20.43 -14.95 7.57
N CYS A 32 -20.61 -16.28 7.57
CA CYS A 32 -20.37 -17.12 8.74
C CYS A 32 -19.00 -17.85 8.65
N GLY A 33 -18.08 -17.33 7.85
CA GLY A 33 -16.67 -17.76 7.87
C GLY A 33 -15.90 -16.99 8.93
N PRO A 34 -14.78 -17.51 9.47
CA PRO A 34 -13.88 -16.70 10.26
C PRO A 34 -13.42 -15.54 9.36
N ASP A 35 -13.79 -14.30 9.75
CA ASP A 35 -13.27 -13.07 9.11
C ASP A 35 -11.76 -13.25 8.94
N VAL A 36 -11.24 -13.11 7.73
CA VAL A 36 -9.82 -13.29 7.38
C VAL A 36 -8.89 -12.48 8.30
N PHE A 37 -9.43 -11.45 8.98
CA PHE A 37 -8.71 -10.58 9.91
C PHE A 37 -9.29 -10.53 11.34
N GLY A 38 -10.38 -11.24 11.64
CA GLY A 38 -11.14 -11.08 12.89
C GLY A 38 -11.76 -9.69 13.06
N VAL A 39 -12.02 -8.97 11.96
CA VAL A 39 -12.56 -7.59 11.94
C VAL A 39 -13.91 -7.58 11.23
N PRO A 40 -15.00 -7.08 11.86
CA PRO A 40 -16.32 -7.15 11.25
C PRO A 40 -16.39 -6.48 9.88
N LEU A 41 -17.09 -7.11 8.93
CA LEU A 41 -17.20 -6.70 7.53
C LEU A 41 -17.53 -5.20 7.32
N LYS A 42 -18.44 -4.62 8.11
CA LYS A 42 -18.79 -3.19 8.05
C LYS A 42 -17.58 -2.28 8.29
N PHE A 43 -16.68 -2.68 9.20
CA PHE A 43 -15.45 -1.94 9.46
C PHE A 43 -14.44 -2.13 8.33
N LEU A 44 -14.35 -3.33 7.74
CA LEU A 44 -13.51 -3.59 6.57
C LEU A 44 -13.95 -2.72 5.38
N ARG A 45 -15.25 -2.65 5.07
CA ARG A 45 -15.82 -1.78 4.02
C ARG A 45 -15.39 -0.32 4.18
N LYS A 46 -15.64 0.26 5.37
CA LYS A 46 -15.26 1.64 5.67
C LYS A 46 -13.74 1.85 5.61
N THR A 47 -12.97 0.85 6.03
CA THR A 47 -11.50 0.91 6.02
C THR A 47 -10.97 0.96 4.60
N PHE A 48 -11.34 0.00 3.75
CA PHE A 48 -10.78 -0.08 2.40
C PHE A 48 -11.34 0.96 1.44
N SER A 49 -12.59 1.39 1.61
CA SER A 49 -13.10 2.58 0.89
C SER A 49 -12.25 3.82 1.20
N ARG A 50 -11.92 4.04 2.48
CA ARG A 50 -11.07 5.17 2.89
C ARG A 50 -9.63 5.03 2.41
N VAL A 51 -9.06 3.82 2.46
CA VAL A 51 -7.71 3.52 1.96
C VAL A 51 -7.65 3.78 0.44
N SER A 52 -8.63 3.30 -0.32
CA SER A 52 -8.73 3.49 -1.78
C SER A 52 -8.80 4.95 -2.18
N ARG A 53 -9.56 5.78 -1.45
CA ARG A 53 -9.59 7.22 -1.72
C ARG A 53 -8.23 7.87 -1.45
N LEU A 54 -7.62 7.57 -0.30
CA LEU A 54 -6.33 8.17 0.09
C LEU A 54 -5.18 7.72 -0.83
N SER A 55 -5.19 6.47 -1.29
CA SER A 55 -4.19 5.97 -2.23
C SER A 55 -4.33 6.61 -3.61
N TYR A 56 -5.57 6.85 -4.05
CA TYR A 56 -5.84 7.58 -5.28
C TYR A 56 -5.29 9.00 -5.21
N ASP A 57 -5.57 9.72 -4.12
CA ASP A 57 -5.02 11.07 -3.88
C ASP A 57 -3.48 11.04 -3.90
N MET A 58 -2.87 10.05 -3.23
CA MET A 58 -1.41 9.87 -3.20
C MET A 58 -0.84 9.61 -4.60
N HIS A 59 -1.49 8.77 -5.40
CA HIS A 59 -1.07 8.47 -6.77
C HIS A 59 -1.16 9.70 -7.67
N ASN A 60 -2.25 10.45 -7.59
CA ASN A 60 -2.43 11.68 -8.36
C ASN A 60 -1.34 12.71 -8.02
N LEU A 61 -1.10 12.99 -6.74
CA LEU A 61 -0.06 13.92 -6.30
C LEU A 61 1.34 13.45 -6.73
N SER A 62 1.60 12.14 -6.67
CA SER A 62 2.87 11.54 -7.12
C SER A 62 3.07 11.70 -8.63
N THR A 63 1.98 11.59 -9.40
CA THR A 63 1.99 11.79 -10.85
C THR A 63 2.21 13.25 -11.22
N ILE A 64 1.57 14.18 -10.51
CA ILE A 64 1.79 15.62 -10.68
C ILE A 64 3.26 15.97 -10.46
N MET A 65 3.86 15.55 -9.34
CA MET A 65 5.27 15.80 -9.07
C MET A 65 6.19 15.23 -10.15
N PHE A 66 5.91 14.01 -10.61
CA PHE A 66 6.72 13.38 -11.65
C PHE A 66 6.60 14.14 -12.97
N ASN A 67 5.39 14.45 -13.44
CA ASN A 67 5.18 15.11 -14.73
C ASN A 67 5.78 16.52 -14.74
N GLU A 68 5.61 17.29 -13.67
CA GLU A 68 6.16 18.65 -13.59
C GLU A 68 7.69 18.66 -13.54
N PHE A 69 8.29 17.67 -12.84
CA PHE A 69 9.73 17.49 -12.87
C PHE A 69 10.21 16.99 -14.25
N ASP A 70 9.50 16.06 -14.87
CA ASP A 70 9.81 15.47 -16.18
C ASP A 70 9.69 16.49 -17.31
N GLU A 71 8.73 17.41 -17.30
CA GLU A 71 8.63 18.50 -18.28
C GLU A 71 9.87 19.40 -18.23
N LYS A 72 10.32 19.78 -17.03
CA LYS A 72 11.53 20.58 -16.85
C LYS A 72 12.80 19.80 -17.24
N TYR A 73 12.80 18.48 -17.03
CA TYR A 73 13.93 17.59 -17.29
C TYR A 73 14.07 17.20 -18.78
N SER A 74 12.97 16.82 -19.43
CA SER A 74 12.92 16.41 -20.85
C SER A 74 13.27 17.56 -21.79
N GLN A 75 12.94 18.79 -21.42
CA GLN A 75 13.34 20.00 -22.15
C GLN A 75 14.83 20.32 -22.01
N SER A 76 15.48 19.87 -20.93
CA SER A 76 16.84 20.30 -20.65
C SER A 76 17.90 19.45 -21.36
N ILE A 77 17.84 18.10 -21.42
CA ILE A 77 19.01 17.32 -21.90
C ILE A 77 18.71 15.90 -22.47
N PRO A 78 18.84 15.65 -23.80
CA PRO A 78 18.66 14.32 -24.43
C PRO A 78 19.72 13.26 -24.05
N GLU A 79 20.93 13.68 -23.66
CA GLU A 79 22.08 12.80 -23.37
C GLU A 79 21.98 12.08 -22.02
N TYR A 80 20.99 12.44 -21.18
CA TYR A 80 20.79 11.89 -19.84
C TYR A 80 19.60 10.92 -19.73
N ILE A 81 19.11 10.40 -20.85
CA ILE A 81 18.09 9.34 -20.93
C ILE A 81 18.73 7.96 -20.64
N ASN A 82 19.50 7.87 -19.57
CA ASN A 82 19.85 6.60 -18.92
C ASN A 82 19.33 6.64 -17.48
N ALA A 83 18.12 7.17 -17.29
CA ALA A 83 17.35 6.97 -16.08
C ALA A 83 17.05 5.47 -15.95
N THR A 84 18.00 4.76 -15.37
CA THR A 84 17.87 3.36 -14.99
C THR A 84 16.57 3.23 -14.20
N ASN A 85 15.77 2.22 -14.50
CA ASN A 85 14.55 1.91 -13.76
C ASN A 85 14.91 1.36 -12.37
N ASN A 86 15.67 2.12 -11.59
CA ASN A 86 16.35 1.70 -10.37
C ASN A 86 15.61 2.21 -9.14
N CYS A 87 14.47 1.60 -8.87
CA CYS A 87 13.72 1.86 -7.65
C CYS A 87 14.21 0.94 -6.53
N HIS A 88 14.34 1.47 -5.31
CA HIS A 88 14.70 0.66 -4.13
C HIS A 88 13.69 -0.46 -3.82
N THR A 89 12.51 -0.40 -4.45
CA THR A 89 11.43 -1.39 -4.36
C THR A 89 11.45 -2.42 -5.50
N ASN A 90 12.45 -2.44 -6.39
CA ASN A 90 12.49 -3.45 -7.46
C ASN A 90 12.68 -4.87 -6.93
N SER A 91 13.51 -5.03 -5.90
CA SER A 91 13.87 -6.35 -5.34
C SER A 91 12.73 -7.04 -4.61
N ILE A 92 11.66 -6.33 -4.27
CA ILE A 92 10.48 -6.94 -3.64
C ILE A 92 9.54 -7.58 -4.66
N HIS A 93 9.67 -7.31 -5.96
CA HIS A 93 8.83 -7.87 -7.02
C HIS A 93 7.31 -7.73 -6.76
N ALA A 94 6.89 -6.55 -6.28
CA ALA A 94 5.47 -6.26 -6.05
C ALA A 94 4.67 -6.33 -7.38
N PRO A 95 3.55 -7.09 -7.46
CA PRO A 95 2.78 -7.29 -8.68
C PRO A 95 2.37 -6.00 -9.37
N GLU A 96 2.75 -5.84 -10.62
CA GLU A 96 2.50 -4.60 -11.36
C GLU A 96 1.22 -4.68 -12.18
N GLU A 97 0.91 -5.88 -12.69
CA GLU A 97 -0.24 -6.15 -13.52
C GLU A 97 -1.50 -6.37 -12.67
N ARG A 98 -2.61 -5.79 -13.11
CA ARG A 98 -3.90 -5.86 -12.40
C ARG A 98 -4.39 -7.29 -12.27
N GLU A 99 -4.18 -8.10 -13.30
CA GLU A 99 -4.62 -9.50 -13.38
C GLU A 99 -3.92 -10.33 -12.31
N LYS A 100 -2.60 -10.14 -12.13
CA LYS A 100 -1.84 -10.82 -11.07
C LYS A 100 -2.30 -10.36 -9.68
N ALA A 101 -2.53 -9.06 -9.51
CA ALA A 101 -3.04 -8.53 -8.24
C ALA A 101 -4.45 -9.05 -7.91
N GLN A 102 -5.32 -9.23 -8.90
CA GLN A 102 -6.65 -9.79 -8.75
C GLN A 102 -6.66 -11.29 -8.37
N GLN A 103 -5.57 -12.01 -8.57
CA GLN A 103 -5.44 -13.40 -8.14
C GLN A 103 -4.96 -13.54 -6.68
N MET A 104 -4.42 -12.47 -6.10
CA MET A 104 -3.93 -12.48 -4.72
C MET A 104 -5.09 -12.48 -3.71
N ASN A 105 -4.89 -13.08 -2.54
CA ASN A 105 -5.83 -12.95 -1.43
C ASN A 105 -5.78 -11.54 -0.79
N ASN A 106 -6.77 -11.22 0.04
CA ASN A 106 -6.89 -9.88 0.65
C ASN A 106 -5.76 -9.58 1.65
N GLU A 107 -5.25 -10.59 2.34
CA GLU A 107 -4.16 -10.42 3.31
C GLU A 107 -2.86 -10.02 2.60
N ASP A 108 -2.52 -10.69 1.51
CA ASP A 108 -1.29 -10.41 0.77
C ASP A 108 -1.34 -9.08 0.03
N LEU A 109 -2.50 -8.66 -0.51
CA LEU A 109 -2.67 -7.29 -1.01
C LEU A 109 -2.46 -6.26 0.10
N THR A 110 -3.00 -6.51 1.30
CA THR A 110 -2.82 -5.63 2.46
C THR A 110 -1.35 -5.57 2.90
N LYS A 111 -0.64 -6.70 2.89
CA LYS A 111 0.82 -6.75 3.13
C LYS A 111 1.59 -5.94 2.11
N TRP A 112 1.25 -6.04 0.82
CA TRP A 112 1.91 -5.26 -0.23
C TRP A 112 1.73 -3.75 -0.05
N ILE A 113 0.52 -3.30 0.29
CA ILE A 113 0.27 -1.90 0.62
C ILE A 113 1.17 -1.47 1.78
N LEU A 114 1.22 -2.24 2.88
CA LEU A 114 2.07 -1.92 4.03
C LEU A 114 3.57 -1.89 3.69
N ILE A 115 4.05 -2.86 2.90
CA ILE A 115 5.46 -2.93 2.47
C ILE A 115 5.83 -1.66 1.70
N LEU A 116 5.05 -1.30 0.67
CA LEU A 116 5.32 -0.11 -0.13
C LEU A 116 5.27 1.15 0.75
N GLN A 117 4.27 1.28 1.61
CA GLN A 117 4.16 2.41 2.53
C GLN A 117 5.38 2.53 3.47
N PHE A 118 5.92 1.42 3.98
CA PHE A 118 7.11 1.46 4.83
C PHE A 118 8.38 1.85 4.08
N LEU A 119 8.54 1.35 2.85
CA LEU A 119 9.70 1.65 2.02
C LEU A 119 9.71 3.11 1.53
N TRP A 120 8.56 3.77 1.49
CA TRP A 120 8.43 5.19 1.10
C TRP A 120 8.51 6.19 2.26
N ASN A 121 8.55 5.73 3.52
CA ASN A 121 8.73 6.60 4.70
C ASN A 121 9.98 7.48 4.59
N GLY A 122 11.15 6.85 4.44
CA GLY A 122 12.44 7.55 4.37
C GLY A 122 12.54 8.51 3.18
N PRO A 123 12.26 8.05 1.94
CA PRO A 123 12.30 8.91 0.76
C PRO A 123 11.41 10.16 0.87
N LEU A 124 10.13 10.01 1.26
CA LEU A 124 9.21 11.15 1.35
C LEU A 124 9.57 12.09 2.51
N HIS A 125 10.02 11.55 3.64
CA HIS A 125 10.51 12.39 4.74
C HIS A 125 11.73 13.20 4.31
N ALA A 126 12.68 12.57 3.60
CA ALA A 126 13.86 13.26 3.07
C ALA A 126 13.48 14.35 2.05
N LEU A 127 12.51 14.07 1.17
CA LEU A 127 12.00 15.02 0.20
C LEU A 127 11.39 16.27 0.86
N VAL A 128 10.59 16.09 1.92
CA VAL A 128 9.90 17.20 2.60
C VAL A 128 10.80 17.98 3.55
N HIS A 129 11.74 17.32 4.22
CA HIS A 129 12.56 17.92 5.28
C HIS A 129 14.02 18.18 4.87
N GLY A 130 14.41 17.85 3.64
CA GLY A 130 15.75 18.14 3.14
C GLY A 130 15.91 19.63 2.83
N LEU A 131 16.48 20.41 3.76
CA LEU A 131 16.64 21.88 3.64
C LEU A 131 17.35 22.38 2.37
N ARG A 132 18.16 21.54 1.71
CA ARG A 132 18.80 21.88 0.42
C ARG A 132 17.92 21.62 -0.79
N ILE A 133 16.90 20.78 -0.64
CA ILE A 133 16.01 20.28 -1.69
C ILE A 133 14.90 21.30 -1.99
N GLU A 134 14.49 22.10 -1.01
CA GLU A 134 13.37 23.04 -1.17
C GLU A 134 13.64 24.17 -2.18
N LYS A 135 14.91 24.51 -2.46
CA LYS A 135 15.25 25.63 -3.36
C LYS A 135 15.13 25.31 -4.85
N ASP A 136 15.09 24.03 -5.21
CA ASP A 136 15.17 23.58 -6.61
C ASP A 136 13.79 23.25 -7.22
N PHE A 137 12.73 23.29 -6.40
CA PHE A 137 11.38 22.84 -6.75
C PHE A 137 10.33 23.94 -6.74
N SER A 138 9.32 23.76 -7.59
CA SER A 138 8.14 24.61 -7.60
C SER A 138 7.28 24.41 -6.35
N ASP A 139 6.44 25.40 -6.06
CA ASP A 139 5.46 25.31 -4.97
C ASP A 139 4.50 24.12 -5.14
N THR A 140 4.17 23.74 -6.38
CA THR A 140 3.34 22.58 -6.71
C THR A 140 4.01 21.27 -6.31
N ILE A 141 5.30 21.10 -6.62
CA ILE A 141 6.05 19.91 -6.20
C ILE A 141 6.16 19.86 -4.67
N LEU A 142 6.50 20.97 -4.02
CA LEU A 142 6.67 21.02 -2.57
C LEU A 142 5.37 20.76 -1.81
N SER A 143 4.26 21.37 -2.25
CA SER A 143 2.93 21.14 -1.66
C SER A 143 2.46 19.70 -1.87
N SER A 144 2.67 19.14 -3.06
CA SER A 144 2.34 17.75 -3.38
C SER A 144 3.16 16.76 -2.55
N ALA A 145 4.44 17.03 -2.32
CA ALA A 145 5.32 16.21 -1.47
C ALA A 145 4.82 16.19 -0.01
N ARG A 146 4.46 17.37 0.52
CA ARG A 146 3.93 17.51 1.90
C ARG A 146 2.60 16.77 2.08
N GLU A 147 1.66 16.91 1.15
CA GLU A 147 0.38 16.19 1.25
C GLU A 147 0.55 14.68 1.00
N ASN A 148 1.50 14.26 0.15
CA ASN A 148 1.86 12.84 0.00
C ASN A 148 2.40 12.25 1.30
N LEU A 149 3.34 12.91 1.98
CA LEU A 149 3.89 12.45 3.25
C LEU A 149 2.79 12.34 4.32
N LYS A 150 1.92 13.35 4.41
CA LYS A 150 0.76 13.36 5.31
C LYS A 150 -0.22 12.23 5.00
N THR A 151 -0.48 11.97 3.72
CA THR A 151 -1.36 10.89 3.26
C THR A 151 -0.79 9.51 3.56
N LEU A 152 0.52 9.33 3.38
CA LEU A 152 1.23 8.11 3.75
C LEU A 152 1.11 7.82 5.26
N PHE A 153 1.27 8.83 6.14
CA PHE A 153 1.09 8.61 7.58
C PHE A 153 -0.36 8.29 7.95
N LYS A 154 -1.35 8.94 7.31
CA LYS A 154 -2.77 8.62 7.48
C LYS A 154 -3.06 7.17 7.08
N LEU A 155 -2.57 6.73 5.92
CA LEU A 155 -2.72 5.36 5.42
C LEU A 155 -2.12 4.33 6.38
N GLN A 156 -0.87 4.54 6.81
CA GLN A 156 -0.23 3.66 7.78
C GLN A 156 -0.98 3.59 9.11
N THR A 157 -1.51 4.72 9.59
CA THR A 157 -2.27 4.75 10.84
C THR A 157 -3.54 3.90 10.74
N ILE A 158 -4.27 4.01 9.63
CA ILE A 158 -5.47 3.21 9.36
C ILE A 158 -5.12 1.73 9.32
N LEU A 159 -4.13 1.35 8.52
CA LEU A 159 -3.76 -0.05 8.31
C LEU A 159 -3.17 -0.69 9.56
N LYS A 160 -2.27 -0.01 10.28
CA LYS A 160 -1.69 -0.53 11.53
C LYS A 160 -2.73 -0.77 12.61
N ARG A 161 -3.74 0.09 12.71
CA ARG A 161 -4.82 -0.06 13.70
C ARG A 161 -5.74 -1.24 13.40
N ARG A 162 -5.95 -1.55 12.12
CA ARG A 162 -6.90 -2.59 11.68
C ARG A 162 -6.25 -3.94 11.42
N PHE A 163 -4.96 -3.95 11.11
CA PHE A 163 -4.20 -5.11 10.70
C PHE A 163 -2.89 -5.21 11.50
N SER A 164 -2.94 -4.96 12.80
CA SER A 164 -1.75 -4.96 13.68
C SER A 164 -1.00 -6.29 13.63
N GLN A 165 -1.72 -7.40 13.47
CA GLN A 165 -1.16 -8.76 13.42
C GLN A 165 -0.20 -8.99 12.24
N ILE A 166 -0.32 -8.23 11.14
CA ILE A 166 0.59 -8.36 9.98
C ILE A 166 1.70 -7.31 9.95
N VAL A 167 1.67 -6.29 10.82
CA VAL A 167 2.65 -5.19 10.82
C VAL A 167 4.05 -5.67 11.19
N ASP A 168 4.17 -6.39 12.30
CA ASP A 168 5.47 -6.85 12.80
C ASP A 168 6.10 -7.92 11.90
N PRO A 169 5.35 -8.92 11.39
CA PRO A 169 5.86 -9.84 10.37
C PRO A 169 6.42 -9.12 9.13
N VAL A 170 5.71 -8.10 8.62
CA VAL A 170 6.17 -7.31 7.48
C VAL A 170 7.47 -6.56 7.80
N ARG A 171 7.54 -5.87 8.95
CA ARG A 171 8.74 -5.14 9.37
C ARG A 171 9.94 -6.07 9.52
N LEU A 172 9.76 -7.20 10.19
CA LEU A 172 10.80 -8.20 10.38
C LEU A 172 11.34 -8.70 9.03
N LYS A 173 10.46 -8.95 8.05
CA LYS A 173 10.86 -9.36 6.70
C LYS A 173 11.72 -8.29 6.01
N LEU A 174 11.33 -7.02 6.08
CA LEU A 174 12.10 -5.91 5.49
C LEU A 174 13.49 -5.78 6.14
N THR A 175 13.56 -5.87 7.48
CA THR A 175 14.82 -5.81 8.22
C THR A 175 15.73 -7.00 7.90
N LYS A 176 15.22 -8.24 7.95
CA LYS A 176 16.00 -9.45 7.66
C LYS A 176 16.58 -9.43 6.24
N ASN A 177 15.79 -9.00 5.27
CA ASN A 177 16.20 -8.94 3.87
C ASN A 177 16.96 -7.66 3.51
N ARG A 178 17.23 -6.77 4.48
CA ARG A 178 17.95 -5.50 4.29
C ARG A 178 17.32 -4.65 3.18
N ILE A 179 15.99 -4.60 3.13
CA ILE A 179 15.24 -3.82 2.14
C ILE A 179 14.94 -2.46 2.74
N TYR A 180 15.71 -1.45 2.32
CA TYR A 180 15.54 -0.06 2.74
C TYR A 180 15.98 0.87 1.62
N TRP A 181 15.59 2.15 1.73
CA TRP A 181 16.05 3.19 0.83
C TRP A 181 17.42 3.74 1.26
N SER A 182 18.37 3.81 0.34
CA SER A 182 19.74 4.31 0.56
C SER A 182 20.11 5.50 -0.34
N GLY A 183 19.12 6.11 -1.00
CA GLY A 183 19.34 7.14 -2.04
C GLY A 183 19.67 8.55 -1.53
N TYR A 184 19.71 8.79 -0.21
CA TYR A 184 19.87 10.14 0.34
C TYR A 184 21.14 10.85 -0.15
N ARG A 185 22.27 10.14 -0.24
CA ARG A 185 23.55 10.73 -0.69
C ARG A 185 23.46 11.29 -2.10
N SER A 186 22.76 10.61 -3.00
CA SER A 186 22.58 11.06 -4.38
C SER A 186 21.70 12.32 -4.44
N LEU A 187 20.69 12.42 -3.57
CA LEU A 187 19.82 13.62 -3.48
C LEU A 187 20.56 14.87 -2.99
N VAL A 188 21.67 14.74 -2.25
CA VAL A 188 22.43 15.89 -1.74
C VAL A 188 23.79 16.06 -2.42
N SER A 189 24.01 15.32 -3.51
CA SER A 189 25.26 15.36 -4.28
C SER A 189 25.49 16.75 -4.88
N SER A 190 26.74 17.23 -4.84
CA SER A 190 27.13 18.45 -5.57
C SER A 190 27.31 18.22 -7.07
N ASN A 191 27.38 16.95 -7.51
CA ASN A 191 27.35 16.61 -8.92
C ASN A 191 25.92 16.79 -9.45
N GLY A 192 25.72 17.83 -10.26
CA GLY A 192 24.42 18.17 -10.84
C GLY A 192 23.75 17.00 -11.55
N TYR A 193 24.46 16.23 -12.37
CA TYR A 193 23.88 15.07 -13.06
C TYR A 193 23.37 14.01 -12.07
N MET A 194 24.18 13.63 -11.09
CA MET A 194 23.80 12.63 -10.08
C MET A 194 22.60 13.10 -9.25
N HIS A 195 22.59 14.37 -8.87
CA HIS A 195 21.52 15.01 -8.11
C HIS A 195 20.20 14.99 -8.87
N HIS A 196 20.19 15.47 -10.13
CA HIS A 196 18.98 15.51 -10.96
C HIS A 196 18.47 14.10 -11.30
N SER A 197 19.36 13.17 -11.66
CA SER A 197 18.99 11.77 -11.95
C SER A 197 18.39 11.07 -10.72
N ALA A 198 18.89 11.38 -9.52
CA ALA A 198 18.35 10.84 -8.28
C ALA A 198 16.90 11.30 -8.03
N PHE A 199 16.58 12.57 -8.27
CA PHE A 199 15.21 13.08 -8.17
C PHE A 199 14.29 12.54 -9.25
N TYR A 200 14.78 12.47 -10.50
CA TYR A 200 14.03 11.85 -11.60
C TYR A 200 13.57 10.45 -11.21
N ASN A 201 14.51 9.61 -10.77
CA ASN A 201 14.21 8.25 -10.33
C ASN A 201 13.29 8.25 -9.11
N LEU A 202 13.51 9.14 -8.14
CA LEU A 202 12.66 9.25 -6.95
C LEU A 202 11.19 9.48 -7.32
N PHE A 203 10.90 10.48 -8.16
CA PHE A 203 9.53 10.83 -8.55
C PHE A 203 8.91 9.76 -9.44
N LYS A 204 9.66 9.23 -10.41
CA LYS A 204 9.22 8.12 -11.26
C LYS A 204 8.84 6.89 -10.45
N CYS A 205 9.71 6.49 -9.52
CA CYS A 205 9.48 5.35 -8.64
C CYS A 205 8.29 5.58 -7.70
N LEU A 206 8.13 6.79 -7.17
CA LEU A 206 7.01 7.15 -6.31
C LEU A 206 5.67 7.08 -7.07
N SER A 207 5.62 7.61 -8.30
CA SER A 207 4.45 7.52 -9.16
C SER A 207 4.10 6.06 -9.47
N ARG A 208 5.09 5.24 -9.85
CA ARG A 208 4.90 3.81 -10.11
C ARG A 208 4.37 3.05 -8.89
N ASP A 209 5.00 3.23 -7.73
CA ASP A 209 4.66 2.46 -6.52
C ASP A 209 3.35 2.94 -5.88
N SER A 210 3.05 4.24 -5.94
CA SER A 210 1.74 4.77 -5.53
C SER A 210 0.60 4.25 -6.40
N ARG A 211 0.83 4.07 -7.71
CA ARG A 211 -0.13 3.39 -8.61
C ARG A 211 -0.40 1.96 -8.18
N LYS A 212 0.64 1.21 -7.76
CA LYS A 212 0.46 -0.15 -7.22
C LYS A 212 -0.39 -0.14 -5.96
N VAL A 213 -0.11 0.78 -5.03
CA VAL A 213 -0.90 0.94 -3.80
C VAL A 213 -2.37 1.24 -4.13
N ASP A 214 -2.62 2.19 -5.03
CA ASP A 214 -3.97 2.55 -5.49
C ASP A 214 -4.73 1.37 -6.11
N MET A 215 -4.05 0.62 -6.99
CA MET A 215 -4.61 -0.58 -7.60
C MET A 215 -4.99 -1.63 -6.55
N TYR A 216 -4.08 -1.95 -5.62
CA TYR A 216 -4.35 -2.96 -4.58
C TYR A 216 -5.49 -2.54 -3.67
N SER A 217 -5.55 -1.27 -3.28
CA SER A 217 -6.62 -0.77 -2.41
C SER A 217 -7.98 -0.72 -3.11
N LYS A 218 -8.01 -0.43 -4.42
CA LYS A 218 -9.24 -0.52 -5.22
C LYS A 218 -9.73 -1.96 -5.28
N ILE A 219 -8.86 -2.92 -5.59
CA ILE A 219 -9.21 -4.35 -5.58
C ILE A 219 -9.79 -4.76 -4.21
N LEU A 220 -9.15 -4.35 -3.11
CA LEU A 220 -9.64 -4.65 -1.76
C LEU A 220 -10.99 -3.99 -1.45
N ALA A 221 -11.17 -2.72 -1.83
CA ALA A 221 -12.44 -2.02 -1.66
C ALA A 221 -13.55 -2.77 -2.40
N CYS A 222 -13.34 -3.03 -3.69
CA CYS A 222 -14.29 -3.72 -4.57
C CYS A 222 -14.72 -5.08 -4.03
N ARG A 223 -13.77 -5.93 -3.58
CA ARG A 223 -14.07 -7.26 -3.03
C ARG A 223 -14.87 -7.24 -1.73
N ILE A 224 -14.88 -6.12 -1.03
CA ILE A 224 -15.46 -6.01 0.31
C ILE A 224 -16.80 -5.26 0.25
N SER A 225 -16.98 -4.36 -0.73
CA SER A 225 -18.26 -3.67 -1.00
C SER A 225 -19.14 -4.35 -2.04
N ASP A 226 -18.63 -5.31 -2.81
CA ASP A 226 -19.30 -5.88 -4.01
C ASP A 226 -19.65 -4.81 -5.07
N GLU A 227 -18.99 -3.65 -5.00
CA GLU A 227 -19.15 -2.51 -5.91
C GLU A 227 -17.78 -2.23 -6.55
N CYS A 228 -17.64 -2.59 -7.84
CA CYS A 228 -16.42 -2.42 -8.64
C CYS A 228 -16.45 -1.16 -9.50
#